data_AF-A0A7Z9GAR1-F1
#
_entry.id   AF-A0A7Z9GAR1-F1
#
_cell.length_a   1.000
_cell.length_b   1.000
_cell.length_c   1.000
_cell.angle_alpha   90.00
_cell.angle_beta   90.00
_cell.angle_gamma   90.00
#
_symmetry.space_group_name_H-M   'P 1'
#
loop_
_entity.id
_entity.type
_entity.pdbx_description
1 polymer ?
#
loop_
_entity_poly.entity_id
_entity_poly.type
_entity_poly.pdbx_seq_one_letter_code
_entity_poly.pdbx_strand_id
1 'polypeptide(L)'
;MTENTQLARRTQSILSMLPTGFHGLNGNKKHDAIINLPDPRGFVQSLAAEDLYLLIQDIGPADCTDLMELATNKQRQSFIDLDCWVGDELDIESFDRWLDLITEGSLESLIETLGSLDPELMVAYLMQSVVTVLDRSQEDEIQAYEDQTIVIPSPDLDFRLVFRNDEDETAPRINHIVKQLYRYDLDYARNILNSCRTGLKIENTELARRFRMGRLADMGFPEPSDAYALYAAIPIETVKKALETQPEPSILDNKLNSIEWALSRTHMMGSFLNDCLARITHVDRVARDFAFCVNRAIVASPEGLMLRDLSRLEHLGRSVHSTISLGLEYLSDGDVDRGTQILDQAWLLQLFQVGHRLTVKRSVRARELMNRGGGLLPDNILALITSLQVTPQPCFVDQHGQRVTFGSRADLNECDRLLTKGETLCNLFEEHFGFSIERFKKHIFAGLTVIDKRFVRFSTLACTMLAHSLIEDGHSFEPIDVSRMSKMLARIDQLPNAVNNLVSTFSEDVRELLEHAAQTLTEELGSLNPSEQLKPGMMMGILLLKDSQDSEQA
;
A
#
# COMPACT_ATOMS: atom_id res chain seq x y z
N MET A 1 -36.07 8.02 -23.39
CA MET A 1 -35.09 6.96 -23.07
C MET A 1 -33.73 7.58 -23.24
N THR A 2 -33.01 7.79 -22.14
CA THR A 2 -31.77 8.57 -22.07
C THR A 2 -30.56 7.73 -22.50
N GLU A 3 -29.55 8.37 -23.10
CA GLU A 3 -28.27 7.76 -23.56
C GLU A 3 -27.62 6.84 -22.51
N ASN A 4 -27.82 7.14 -21.22
CA ASN A 4 -27.31 6.35 -20.09
C ASN A 4 -27.86 4.90 -20.05
N THR A 5 -29.08 4.65 -20.52
CA THR A 5 -29.66 3.29 -20.60
C THR A 5 -29.08 2.49 -21.78
N GLN A 6 -28.52 3.16 -22.79
CA GLN A 6 -27.83 2.52 -23.92
C GLN A 6 -26.37 2.18 -23.58
N LEU A 7 -25.68 3.01 -22.78
CA LEU A 7 -24.29 2.76 -22.39
C LEU A 7 -24.17 1.54 -21.45
N ALA A 8 -24.98 1.45 -20.40
CA ALA A 8 -24.98 0.30 -19.48
C ALA A 8 -25.39 -1.02 -20.16
N ARG A 9 -26.34 -0.97 -21.11
CA ARG A 9 -26.68 -2.14 -21.96
C ARG A 9 -25.57 -2.52 -22.93
N ARG A 10 -24.75 -1.54 -23.38
CA ARG A 10 -23.56 -1.79 -24.21
C ARG A 10 -22.48 -2.49 -23.39
N THR A 11 -22.15 -2.02 -22.19
CA THR A 11 -21.08 -2.62 -21.37
C THR A 11 -21.40 -4.07 -20.97
N GLN A 12 -22.64 -4.35 -20.53
CA GLN A 12 -23.12 -5.73 -20.30
C GLN A 12 -23.13 -6.58 -21.58
N SER A 13 -23.37 -5.97 -22.74
CA SER A 13 -23.32 -6.65 -24.05
C SER A 13 -21.89 -6.93 -24.52
N ILE A 14 -20.91 -6.10 -24.15
CA ILE A 14 -19.52 -6.20 -24.62
C ILE A 14 -18.77 -7.29 -23.84
N LEU A 15 -18.92 -7.36 -22.52
CA LEU A 15 -18.34 -8.44 -21.71
C LEU A 15 -18.95 -9.81 -22.02
N SER A 16 -20.20 -9.84 -22.52
CA SER A 16 -20.84 -11.09 -22.99
C SER A 16 -20.24 -11.65 -24.29
N MET A 17 -19.43 -10.86 -25.01
CA MET A 17 -18.72 -11.31 -26.21
C MET A 17 -17.46 -12.12 -25.88
N LEU A 18 -16.93 -11.97 -24.66
CA LEU A 18 -15.77 -12.73 -24.20
C LEU A 18 -16.19 -14.12 -23.69
N PRO A 19 -15.33 -15.15 -23.85
CA PRO A 19 -15.64 -16.49 -23.36
C PRO A 19 -15.82 -16.52 -21.85
N THR A 20 -16.69 -17.40 -21.36
CA THR A 20 -16.88 -17.62 -19.92
C THR A 20 -15.55 -18.00 -19.26
N GLY A 21 -15.20 -17.31 -18.18
CA GLY A 21 -13.91 -17.50 -17.51
C GLY A 21 -12.73 -16.77 -18.16
N PHE A 22 -12.98 -15.81 -19.07
CA PHE A 22 -11.95 -14.98 -19.71
C PHE A 22 -10.89 -14.47 -18.73
N HIS A 23 -11.29 -13.96 -17.56
CA HIS A 23 -10.34 -13.43 -16.57
C HIS A 23 -9.37 -14.48 -16.02
N GLY A 24 -9.75 -15.77 -16.03
CA GLY A 24 -8.89 -16.90 -15.61
C GLY A 24 -7.99 -17.46 -16.72
N LEU A 25 -8.09 -16.94 -17.95
CA LEU A 25 -7.18 -17.30 -19.04
C LEU A 25 -5.79 -16.68 -18.80
N ASN A 26 -4.75 -17.36 -19.30
CA ASN A 26 -3.42 -16.76 -19.37
C ASN A 26 -3.37 -15.67 -20.46
N GLY A 27 -2.35 -14.81 -20.44
CA GLY A 27 -2.23 -13.65 -21.31
C GLY A 27 -2.48 -13.96 -22.79
N ASN A 28 -1.75 -14.90 -23.36
CA ASN A 28 -1.89 -15.25 -24.79
C ASN A 28 -3.30 -15.71 -25.15
N LYS A 29 -3.97 -16.49 -24.28
CA LYS A 29 -5.36 -16.90 -24.54
C LYS A 29 -6.35 -15.75 -24.43
N LYS A 30 -6.10 -14.75 -23.58
CA LYS A 30 -6.90 -13.52 -23.52
C LYS A 30 -6.74 -12.72 -24.80
N HIS A 31 -5.50 -12.53 -25.24
CA HIS A 31 -5.18 -11.89 -26.51
C HIS A 31 -5.90 -12.57 -27.67
N ASP A 32 -5.70 -13.88 -27.84
CA ASP A 32 -6.31 -14.67 -28.91
C ASP A 32 -7.84 -14.57 -28.88
N ALA A 33 -8.44 -14.59 -27.68
CA ALA A 33 -9.89 -14.46 -27.55
C ALA A 33 -10.42 -13.09 -28.05
N ILE A 34 -9.65 -12.01 -27.87
CA ILE A 34 -10.01 -10.67 -28.32
C ILE A 34 -9.82 -10.54 -29.84
N ILE A 35 -8.66 -10.93 -30.35
CA ILE A 35 -8.33 -10.80 -31.78
C ILE A 35 -9.26 -11.63 -32.66
N ASN A 36 -9.71 -12.79 -32.16
CA ASN A 36 -10.64 -13.66 -32.90
C ASN A 36 -12.12 -13.26 -32.75
N LEU A 37 -12.44 -12.11 -32.12
CA LEU A 37 -13.80 -11.59 -32.11
C LEU A 37 -14.27 -11.24 -33.54
N PRO A 38 -15.59 -11.23 -33.81
CA PRO A 38 -16.10 -10.78 -35.11
C PRO A 38 -15.76 -9.31 -35.44
N ASP A 39 -15.61 -8.47 -34.41
CA ASP A 39 -15.21 -7.07 -34.53
C ASP A 39 -14.24 -6.70 -33.38
N PRO A 40 -12.94 -7.06 -33.51
CA PRO A 40 -11.96 -6.83 -32.47
C PRO A 40 -11.70 -5.33 -32.26
N ARG A 41 -11.74 -4.53 -33.34
CA ARG A 41 -11.58 -3.06 -33.26
C ARG A 41 -12.72 -2.44 -32.48
N GLY A 42 -13.98 -2.74 -32.84
CA GLY A 42 -15.15 -2.22 -32.13
C GLY A 42 -15.17 -2.63 -30.67
N PHE A 43 -14.74 -3.85 -30.35
CA PHE A 43 -14.57 -4.30 -28.97
C PHE A 43 -13.51 -3.47 -28.22
N VAL A 44 -12.28 -3.39 -28.73
CA VAL A 44 -11.18 -2.65 -28.09
C VAL A 44 -11.56 -1.19 -27.88
N GLN A 45 -12.15 -0.54 -28.87
CA GLN A 45 -12.54 0.88 -28.79
C GLN A 45 -13.74 1.14 -27.87
N SER A 46 -14.49 0.10 -27.51
CA SER A 46 -15.61 0.20 -26.58
C SER A 46 -15.19 0.10 -25.11
N LEU A 47 -13.98 -0.40 -24.84
CA LEU A 47 -13.44 -0.48 -23.48
C LEU A 47 -13.05 0.91 -22.96
N ALA A 48 -13.25 1.10 -21.66
CA ALA A 48 -12.62 2.21 -20.95
C ALA A 48 -11.09 2.11 -21.09
N ALA A 49 -10.40 3.25 -21.14
CA ALA A 49 -8.98 3.27 -21.47
C ALA A 49 -8.12 2.62 -20.36
N GLU A 50 -8.51 2.83 -19.12
CA GLU A 50 -7.94 2.23 -17.92
C GLU A 50 -8.13 0.71 -17.87
N ASP A 51 -9.30 0.19 -18.29
CA ASP A 51 -9.55 -1.25 -18.37
C ASP A 51 -8.73 -1.89 -19.50
N LEU A 52 -8.64 -1.22 -20.66
CA LEU A 52 -7.80 -1.68 -21.77
C LEU A 52 -6.32 -1.68 -21.37
N TYR A 53 -5.85 -0.63 -20.68
CA TYR A 53 -4.49 -0.58 -20.14
C TYR A 53 -4.22 -1.77 -19.21
N LEU A 54 -5.09 -2.03 -18.24
CA LEU A 54 -4.91 -3.15 -17.30
C LEU A 54 -4.96 -4.51 -17.99
N LEU A 55 -5.80 -4.65 -19.01
CA LEU A 55 -5.84 -5.83 -19.86
C LEU A 55 -4.53 -6.05 -20.62
N ILE A 56 -3.93 -4.97 -21.17
CA ILE A 56 -2.61 -5.02 -21.81
C ILE A 56 -1.54 -5.44 -20.80
N GLN A 57 -1.57 -4.91 -19.56
CA GLN A 57 -0.64 -5.33 -18.51
C GLN A 57 -0.82 -6.80 -18.11
N ASP A 58 -2.07 -7.30 -18.08
CA ASP A 58 -2.42 -8.67 -17.71
C ASP A 58 -2.04 -9.68 -18.81
N ILE A 59 -2.06 -9.26 -20.07
CA ILE A 59 -1.57 -10.06 -21.19
C ILE A 59 -0.04 -10.03 -21.26
N GLY A 60 0.55 -8.84 -21.09
CA GLY A 60 1.94 -8.55 -21.42
C GLY A 60 2.00 -7.51 -22.55
N PRO A 61 2.58 -6.32 -22.34
CA PRO A 61 2.59 -5.26 -23.36
C PRO A 61 3.24 -5.67 -24.69
N ALA A 62 4.33 -6.44 -24.65
CA ALA A 62 5.03 -6.92 -25.83
C ALA A 62 4.19 -7.90 -26.68
N ASP A 63 3.23 -8.59 -26.07
CA ASP A 63 2.32 -9.52 -26.75
C ASP A 63 1.02 -8.84 -27.22
N CYS A 64 0.92 -7.51 -27.10
CA CYS A 64 -0.29 -6.72 -27.38
C CYS A 64 -0.09 -5.60 -28.42
N THR A 65 0.96 -5.66 -29.24
CA THR A 65 1.24 -4.62 -30.24
C THR A 65 0.08 -4.44 -31.23
N ASP A 66 -0.57 -5.53 -31.63
CA ASP A 66 -1.79 -5.50 -32.47
C ASP A 66 -2.94 -4.74 -31.80
N LEU A 67 -3.07 -4.83 -30.46
CA LEU A 67 -4.10 -4.08 -29.73
C LEU A 67 -3.84 -2.57 -29.77
N MET A 68 -2.57 -2.14 -29.91
CA MET A 68 -2.25 -0.72 -30.08
C MET A 68 -2.86 -0.19 -31.37
N GLU A 69 -2.77 -0.94 -32.47
CA GLU A 69 -3.37 -0.57 -33.76
C GLU A 69 -4.90 -0.44 -33.70
N LEU A 70 -5.55 -1.26 -32.86
CA LEU A 70 -7.00 -1.24 -32.66
C LEU A 70 -7.46 -0.10 -31.76
N ALA A 71 -6.65 0.30 -30.79
CA ALA A 71 -6.95 1.33 -29.81
C ALA A 71 -7.16 2.71 -30.47
N THR A 72 -8.08 3.50 -29.90
CA THR A 72 -8.26 4.90 -30.30
C THR A 72 -7.09 5.77 -29.82
N ASN A 73 -6.89 6.91 -30.48
CA ASN A 73 -5.93 7.93 -30.03
C ASN A 73 -6.16 8.39 -28.58
N LYS A 74 -7.43 8.50 -28.16
CA LYS A 74 -7.79 8.82 -26.77
C LYS A 74 -7.31 7.75 -25.80
N GLN A 75 -7.49 6.47 -26.14
CA GLN A 75 -6.99 5.36 -25.31
C GLN A 75 -5.45 5.36 -25.24
N ARG A 76 -4.77 5.61 -26.35
CA ARG A 76 -3.30 5.72 -26.38
C ARG A 76 -2.79 6.87 -25.51
N GLN A 77 -3.42 8.05 -25.58
CA GLN A 77 -3.13 9.17 -24.67
C GLN A 77 -3.30 8.76 -23.19
N SER A 78 -4.38 8.04 -22.86
CA SER A 78 -4.61 7.55 -21.50
C SER A 78 -3.54 6.55 -21.04
N PHE A 79 -3.01 5.69 -21.90
CA PHE A 79 -1.91 4.79 -21.53
C PHE A 79 -0.69 5.58 -21.05
N ILE A 80 -0.37 6.66 -21.76
CA ILE A 80 0.71 7.56 -21.38
C ILE A 80 0.42 8.27 -20.05
N ASP A 81 -0.82 8.76 -19.87
CA ASP A 81 -1.23 9.42 -18.63
C ASP A 81 -1.12 8.47 -17.42
N LEU A 82 -1.42 7.19 -17.60
CA LEU A 82 -1.41 6.17 -16.54
C LEU A 82 -0.02 5.64 -16.20
N ASP A 83 0.96 5.73 -17.12
CA ASP A 83 2.18 4.91 -17.04
C ASP A 83 3.50 5.65 -17.24
N CYS A 84 3.48 6.87 -17.79
CA CYS A 84 4.70 7.59 -18.17
C CYS A 84 5.06 8.72 -17.21
N TRP A 85 4.59 8.69 -15.96
CA TRP A 85 4.84 9.76 -14.99
C TRP A 85 5.32 9.20 -13.65
N VAL A 86 6.37 9.80 -13.11
CA VAL A 86 6.90 9.51 -11.77
C VAL A 86 6.80 10.80 -10.95
N GLY A 87 5.83 10.84 -10.04
CA GLY A 87 5.46 12.08 -9.36
C GLY A 87 4.96 13.11 -10.38
N ASP A 88 5.63 14.27 -10.43
CA ASP A 88 5.27 15.39 -11.29
C ASP A 88 6.15 15.50 -12.55
N GLU A 89 7.03 14.51 -12.79
CA GLU A 89 7.90 14.48 -13.96
C GLU A 89 7.49 13.39 -14.95
N LEU A 90 7.63 13.70 -16.24
CA LEU A 90 7.49 12.73 -17.32
C LEU A 90 8.67 11.76 -17.28
N ASP A 91 8.38 10.46 -17.29
CA ASP A 91 9.37 9.40 -17.41
C ASP A 91 9.59 9.05 -18.89
N ILE A 92 10.70 9.56 -19.44
CA ILE A 92 11.05 9.43 -20.86
C ILE A 92 11.20 7.98 -21.28
N GLU A 93 11.78 7.13 -20.44
CA GLU A 93 11.99 5.72 -20.77
C GLU A 93 10.64 5.00 -20.97
N SER A 94 9.68 5.26 -20.08
CA SER A 94 8.35 4.68 -20.22
C SER A 94 7.57 5.26 -21.39
N PHE A 95 7.69 6.56 -21.65
CA PHE A 95 7.08 7.17 -22.83
C PHE A 95 7.63 6.56 -24.12
N ASP A 96 8.95 6.40 -24.22
CA ASP A 96 9.62 5.79 -25.36
C ASP A 96 9.20 4.34 -25.58
N ARG A 97 9.05 3.56 -24.50
CA ARG A 97 8.54 2.20 -24.55
C ARG A 97 7.14 2.12 -25.14
N TRP A 98 6.25 3.05 -24.79
CA TRP A 98 4.90 3.09 -25.38
C TRP A 98 4.93 3.49 -26.85
N LEU A 99 5.79 4.44 -27.24
CA LEU A 99 5.97 4.77 -28.64
C LEU A 99 6.49 3.57 -29.44
N ASP A 100 7.40 2.77 -28.87
CA ASP A 100 7.92 1.55 -29.51
C ASP A 100 6.82 0.53 -29.73
N LEU A 101 6.02 0.23 -28.69
CA LEU A 101 4.89 -0.69 -28.80
C LEU A 101 3.86 -0.25 -29.87
N ILE A 102 3.60 1.06 -29.95
CA ILE A 102 2.70 1.62 -30.97
C ILE A 102 3.30 1.49 -32.37
N THR A 103 4.61 1.73 -32.50
CA THR A 103 5.35 1.63 -33.77
C THR A 103 5.44 0.20 -34.26
N GLU A 104 5.66 -0.76 -33.36
CA GLU A 104 5.68 -2.20 -33.65
C GLU A 104 4.34 -2.70 -34.18
N GLY A 105 3.23 -2.11 -33.73
CA GLY A 105 1.91 -2.34 -34.33
C GLY A 105 1.81 -1.76 -35.74
N SER A 106 2.01 -0.45 -35.91
CA SER A 106 2.20 0.17 -37.24
C SER A 106 2.83 1.55 -37.18
N LEU A 107 3.58 1.91 -38.23
CA LEU A 107 4.17 3.25 -38.36
C LEU A 107 3.09 4.33 -38.51
N GLU A 108 2.01 4.04 -39.22
CA GLU A 108 0.84 4.92 -39.34
C GLU A 108 0.22 5.19 -37.96
N SER A 109 0.12 4.17 -37.10
CA SER A 109 -0.31 4.32 -35.72
C SER A 109 0.59 5.27 -34.93
N LEU A 110 1.91 5.19 -35.10
CA LEU A 110 2.83 6.15 -34.47
C LEU A 110 2.54 7.58 -34.94
N ILE A 111 2.42 7.81 -36.24
CA ILE A 111 2.17 9.15 -36.82
C ILE A 111 0.86 9.74 -36.28
N GLU A 112 -0.23 8.95 -36.30
CA GLU A 112 -1.53 9.37 -35.76
C GLU A 112 -1.47 9.64 -34.25
N THR A 113 -0.72 8.83 -33.49
CA THR A 113 -0.54 9.03 -32.05
C THR A 113 0.18 10.35 -31.79
N LEU A 114 1.35 10.57 -32.39
CA LEU A 114 2.14 11.79 -32.19
C LEU A 114 1.36 13.06 -32.56
N GLY A 115 0.50 12.97 -33.57
CA GLY A 115 -0.37 14.07 -33.99
C GLY A 115 -1.61 14.32 -33.13
N SER A 116 -1.95 13.38 -32.24
CA SER A 116 -3.15 13.42 -31.40
C SER A 116 -2.87 13.46 -29.90
N LEU A 117 -1.64 13.19 -29.50
CA LEU A 117 -1.19 13.42 -28.13
C LEU A 117 -1.36 14.90 -27.77
N ASP A 118 -1.55 15.12 -26.48
CA ASP A 118 -1.54 16.43 -25.86
C ASP A 118 -0.30 17.24 -26.30
N PRO A 119 -0.47 18.43 -26.89
CA PRO A 119 0.65 19.20 -27.42
C PRO A 119 1.68 19.55 -26.33
N GLU A 120 1.22 19.88 -25.13
CA GLU A 120 2.07 20.22 -24.00
C GLU A 120 2.89 19.03 -23.51
N LEU A 121 2.32 17.82 -23.54
CA LEU A 121 3.05 16.57 -23.32
C LEU A 121 4.16 16.36 -24.37
N MET A 122 3.88 16.62 -25.65
CA MET A 122 4.90 16.53 -26.70
C MET A 122 6.01 17.56 -26.54
N VAL A 123 5.66 18.79 -26.15
CA VAL A 123 6.65 19.84 -25.81
C VAL A 123 7.48 19.41 -24.61
N ALA A 124 6.86 18.91 -23.53
CA ALA A 124 7.56 18.43 -22.35
C ALA A 124 8.53 17.28 -22.68
N TYR A 125 8.10 16.31 -23.49
CA TYR A 125 8.94 15.22 -23.97
C TYR A 125 10.16 15.75 -24.73
N LEU A 126 9.96 16.60 -25.73
CA LEU A 126 11.09 17.13 -26.52
C LEU A 126 12.04 17.98 -25.67
N MET A 127 11.54 18.87 -24.80
CA MET A 127 12.37 19.69 -23.92
C MET A 127 13.12 18.90 -22.84
N GLN A 128 12.71 17.66 -22.55
CA GLN A 128 13.48 16.75 -21.69
C GLN A 128 14.56 16.00 -22.47
N SER A 129 14.33 15.74 -23.75
CA SER A 129 15.21 14.96 -24.63
C SER A 129 16.24 15.77 -25.41
N VAL A 130 16.13 17.12 -25.45
CA VAL A 130 17.12 18.00 -26.09
C VAL A 130 17.63 19.06 -25.12
N VAL A 131 18.79 19.65 -25.42
CA VAL A 131 19.35 20.79 -24.68
C VAL A 131 18.57 22.06 -25.02
N THR A 132 18.38 22.32 -26.31
CA THR A 132 17.61 23.48 -26.79
C THR A 132 17.14 23.26 -28.23
N VAL A 133 16.16 24.05 -28.64
CA VAL A 133 15.72 24.17 -30.03
C VAL A 133 16.02 25.58 -30.48
N LEU A 134 16.81 25.74 -31.54
CA LEU A 134 17.15 27.03 -32.14
C LEU A 134 16.42 27.18 -33.47
N ASP A 135 16.18 28.42 -33.88
CA ASP A 135 15.70 28.73 -35.23
C ASP A 135 16.82 29.23 -36.15
N ARG A 136 16.57 29.26 -37.46
CA ARG A 136 17.54 29.70 -38.48
C ARG A 136 18.09 31.12 -38.32
N SER A 137 17.50 31.97 -37.47
CA SER A 137 18.00 33.33 -37.21
C SER A 137 19.14 33.35 -36.18
N GLN A 138 19.33 32.26 -35.46
CA GLN A 138 20.34 32.11 -34.40
C GLN A 138 21.61 31.41 -34.90
N GLU A 139 22.10 31.77 -36.08
CA GLU A 139 23.21 31.11 -36.77
C GLU A 139 24.51 31.08 -35.92
N ASP A 140 24.83 32.19 -35.23
CA ASP A 140 26.02 32.27 -34.37
C ASP A 140 25.95 31.29 -33.18
N GLU A 141 24.75 31.07 -32.62
CA GLU A 141 24.53 30.10 -31.55
C GLU A 141 24.62 28.67 -32.07
N ILE A 142 24.03 28.40 -33.24
CA ILE A 142 24.08 27.08 -33.90
C ILE A 142 25.54 26.66 -34.12
N GLN A 143 26.36 27.55 -34.69
CA GLN A 143 27.78 27.27 -34.95
C GLN A 143 28.55 26.97 -33.66
N ALA A 144 28.25 27.68 -32.57
CA ALA A 144 28.90 27.43 -31.28
C ALA A 144 28.63 26.02 -30.72
N TYR A 145 27.46 25.44 -31.02
CA TYR A 145 27.09 24.08 -30.60
C TYR A 145 27.60 22.98 -31.52
N GLU A 146 27.67 23.21 -32.83
CA GLU A 146 28.14 22.22 -33.82
C GLU A 146 29.58 21.75 -33.54
N ASP A 147 30.40 22.62 -32.94
CA ASP A 147 31.78 22.28 -32.56
C ASP A 147 31.88 21.31 -31.36
N GLN A 148 30.79 21.10 -30.61
CA GLN A 148 30.81 20.43 -29.29
C GLN A 148 29.75 19.34 -29.14
N THR A 149 28.70 19.32 -29.98
CA THR A 149 27.49 18.51 -29.77
C THR A 149 26.85 18.08 -31.09
N ILE A 150 25.93 17.11 -31.04
CA ILE A 150 25.07 16.81 -32.18
C ILE A 150 24.06 17.96 -32.35
N VAL A 151 23.99 18.52 -33.57
CA VAL A 151 22.95 19.44 -33.99
C VAL A 151 22.23 18.86 -35.20
N ILE A 152 20.91 18.63 -35.09
CA ILE A 152 20.11 18.02 -36.15
C ILE A 152 19.12 19.04 -36.72
N PRO A 153 19.08 19.27 -38.04
CA PRO A 153 18.08 20.14 -38.65
C PRO A 153 16.70 19.47 -38.69
N SER A 154 15.65 20.27 -38.47
CA SER A 154 14.28 19.85 -38.78
C SER A 154 14.11 19.58 -40.29
N PRO A 155 13.12 18.78 -40.71
CA PRO A 155 12.89 18.46 -42.13
C PRO A 155 12.71 19.67 -43.07
N ASP A 156 12.17 20.78 -42.55
CA ASP A 156 12.00 22.05 -43.29
C ASP A 156 13.21 23.00 -43.16
N LEU A 157 14.24 22.60 -42.41
CA LEU A 157 15.46 23.36 -42.12
C LEU A 157 15.26 24.66 -41.31
N ASP A 158 14.04 24.94 -40.83
CA ASP A 158 13.75 26.17 -40.07
C ASP A 158 14.23 26.10 -38.61
N PHE A 159 14.41 24.89 -38.07
CA PHE A 159 14.86 24.64 -36.70
C PHE A 159 16.13 23.79 -36.63
N ARG A 160 16.84 23.88 -35.50
CA ARG A 160 17.98 23.03 -35.10
C ARG A 160 17.72 22.48 -33.71
N LEU A 161 17.80 21.15 -33.57
CA LEU A 161 17.71 20.47 -32.29
C LEU A 161 19.13 20.19 -31.79
N VAL A 162 19.46 20.72 -30.61
CA VAL A 162 20.80 20.62 -29.99
C VAL A 162 20.77 19.56 -28.90
N PHE A 163 21.69 18.60 -28.95
CA PHE A 163 21.81 17.50 -28.00
C PHE A 163 23.00 17.70 -27.04
N ARG A 164 23.16 16.82 -26.05
CA ARG A 164 24.12 17.08 -24.94
C ARG A 164 25.58 16.97 -25.37
N ASN A 165 25.90 16.03 -26.24
CA ASN A 165 27.24 15.77 -26.76
C ASN A 165 27.13 15.00 -28.10
N ASP A 166 28.27 14.68 -28.70
CA ASP A 166 28.44 13.93 -29.95
C ASP A 166 28.09 12.43 -29.86
N GLU A 167 27.86 11.91 -28.65
CA GLU A 167 27.50 10.52 -28.36
C GLU A 167 26.09 10.36 -27.79
N ASP A 168 25.24 11.38 -27.89
CA ASP A 168 23.90 11.37 -27.31
C ASP A 168 22.99 10.35 -28.02
N GLU A 169 22.80 9.18 -27.38
CA GLU A 169 22.03 8.06 -27.91
C GLU A 169 20.55 8.41 -28.16
N THR A 170 20.04 9.50 -27.58
CA THR A 170 18.65 9.95 -27.81
C THR A 170 18.48 10.63 -29.17
N ALA A 171 19.55 11.16 -29.77
CA ALA A 171 19.46 12.00 -30.96
C ALA A 171 18.83 11.31 -32.19
N PRO A 172 19.17 10.04 -32.53
CA PRO A 172 18.52 9.33 -33.64
C PRO A 172 17.01 9.13 -33.43
N ARG A 173 16.60 8.82 -32.19
CA ARG A 173 15.18 8.64 -31.83
C ARG A 173 14.43 9.96 -31.96
N ILE A 174 14.92 11.03 -31.35
CA ILE A 174 14.24 12.34 -31.42
C ILE A 174 14.15 12.84 -32.86
N ASN A 175 15.21 12.66 -33.66
CA ASN A 175 15.16 12.96 -35.10
C ASN A 175 14.06 12.15 -35.82
N HIS A 176 13.90 10.86 -35.49
CA HIS A 176 12.85 10.02 -36.04
C HIS A 176 11.45 10.53 -35.66
N ILE A 177 11.23 10.86 -34.38
CA ILE A 177 9.96 11.40 -33.86
C ILE A 177 9.62 12.74 -34.53
N VAL A 178 10.58 13.67 -34.64
CA VAL A 178 10.36 14.95 -35.33
C VAL A 178 9.99 14.72 -36.78
N LYS A 179 10.66 13.80 -37.50
CA LYS A 179 10.27 13.46 -38.88
C LYS A 179 8.84 12.93 -38.97
N GLN A 180 8.37 12.16 -38.00
CA GLN A 180 6.98 11.68 -37.98
C GLN A 180 5.98 12.80 -37.68
N LEU A 181 6.30 13.74 -36.77
CA LEU A 181 5.47 14.94 -36.55
C LEU A 181 5.28 15.74 -37.83
N TYR A 182 6.35 15.95 -38.60
CA TYR A 182 6.29 16.63 -39.90
C TYR A 182 5.49 15.87 -40.96
N ARG A 183 5.45 14.53 -40.87
CA ARG A 183 4.63 13.69 -41.75
C ARG A 183 3.15 13.76 -41.40
N TYR A 184 2.83 13.96 -40.13
CA TYR A 184 1.45 14.17 -39.68
C TYR A 184 0.93 15.52 -40.18
N ASP A 185 1.57 16.62 -39.76
CA ASP A 185 1.19 17.97 -40.15
C ASP A 185 2.35 18.96 -39.95
N LEU A 186 2.65 19.75 -40.98
CA LEU A 186 3.76 20.71 -41.00
C LEU A 186 3.58 21.81 -39.94
N ASP A 187 2.38 22.40 -39.85
CA ASP A 187 2.13 23.53 -38.97
C ASP A 187 2.09 23.09 -37.51
N TYR A 188 1.54 21.91 -37.23
CA TYR A 188 1.59 21.26 -35.92
C TYR A 188 3.03 21.03 -35.46
N ALA A 189 3.87 20.42 -36.30
CA ALA A 189 5.27 20.16 -35.95
C ALA A 189 6.04 21.46 -35.66
N ARG A 190 5.82 22.51 -36.46
CA ARG A 190 6.41 23.84 -36.24
C ARG A 190 5.94 24.47 -34.94
N ASN A 191 4.65 24.34 -34.61
CA ASN A 191 4.10 24.87 -33.36
C ASN A 191 4.73 24.19 -32.14
N ILE A 192 4.90 22.87 -32.17
CA ILE A 192 5.58 22.12 -31.10
C ILE A 192 7.04 22.58 -30.95
N LEU A 193 7.82 22.63 -32.04
CA LEU A 193 9.23 23.06 -31.99
C LEU A 193 9.38 24.52 -31.55
N ASN A 194 8.51 25.41 -32.01
CA ASN A 194 8.54 26.81 -31.58
C ASN A 194 8.16 26.97 -30.10
N SER A 195 7.27 26.13 -29.58
CA SER A 195 6.93 26.09 -28.15
C SER A 195 8.11 25.60 -27.31
N CYS A 196 8.87 24.60 -27.81
CA CYS A 196 10.12 24.16 -27.18
C CYS A 196 11.19 25.26 -27.16
N ARG A 197 11.30 26.04 -28.25
CA ARG A 197 12.26 27.14 -28.39
C ARG A 197 11.97 28.31 -27.43
N THR A 198 10.69 28.64 -27.24
CA THR A 198 10.29 29.87 -26.53
C THR A 198 9.84 29.66 -25.09
N GLY A 199 9.36 28.47 -24.75
CA GLY A 199 8.85 28.15 -23.43
C GLY A 199 9.93 27.77 -22.42
N LEU A 200 9.57 27.81 -21.14
CA LEU A 200 10.40 27.27 -20.07
C LEU A 200 10.03 25.82 -19.78
N LYS A 201 11.03 24.97 -19.60
CA LYS A 201 10.86 23.53 -19.37
C LYS A 201 9.90 23.24 -18.21
N ILE A 202 10.07 23.96 -17.10
CA ILE A 202 9.26 23.75 -15.90
C ILE A 202 7.79 24.18 -16.09
N GLU A 203 7.56 25.25 -16.85
CA GLU A 203 6.21 25.76 -17.12
C GLU A 203 5.44 24.81 -18.05
N ASN A 204 6.09 24.34 -19.12
CA ASN A 204 5.48 23.39 -20.05
C ASN A 204 5.23 22.02 -19.39
N THR A 205 6.15 21.56 -18.52
CA THR A 205 5.96 20.31 -17.78
C THR A 205 4.77 20.41 -16.83
N GLU A 206 4.62 21.53 -16.10
CA GLU A 206 3.46 21.77 -15.23
C GLU A 206 2.15 21.87 -16.04
N LEU A 207 2.17 22.47 -17.23
CA LEU A 207 0.99 22.56 -18.07
C LEU A 207 0.55 21.18 -18.59
N ALA A 208 1.51 20.37 -19.07
CA ALA A 208 1.26 18.97 -19.45
C ALA A 208 0.69 18.16 -18.27
N ARG A 209 1.24 18.36 -17.06
CA ARG A 209 0.77 17.73 -15.83
C ARG A 209 -0.68 18.11 -15.50
N ARG A 210 -1.06 19.39 -15.68
CA ARG A 210 -2.44 19.86 -15.45
C ARG A 210 -3.43 19.23 -16.41
N PHE A 211 -3.11 19.19 -17.71
CA PHE A 211 -3.97 18.54 -18.70
C PHE A 211 -4.11 17.05 -18.42
N ARG A 212 -3.01 16.37 -18.08
CA ARG A 212 -3.03 14.99 -17.59
C ARG A 212 -3.96 14.85 -16.38
N MET A 213 -3.85 15.70 -15.37
CA MET A 213 -4.68 15.62 -14.17
C MET A 213 -6.18 15.73 -14.50
N GLY A 214 -6.55 16.59 -15.45
CA GLY A 214 -7.93 16.67 -15.95
C GLY A 214 -8.40 15.35 -16.57
N ARG A 215 -7.59 14.74 -17.44
CA ARG A 215 -7.93 13.44 -18.06
C ARG A 215 -7.98 12.30 -17.05
N LEU A 216 -7.07 12.29 -16.07
CA LEU A 216 -7.09 11.32 -14.96
C LEU A 216 -8.36 11.46 -14.12
N ALA A 217 -8.78 12.69 -13.81
CA ALA A 217 -10.02 12.96 -13.09
C ALA A 217 -11.25 12.47 -13.85
N ASP A 218 -11.27 12.62 -15.18
CA ASP A 218 -12.34 12.06 -16.04
C ASP A 218 -12.39 10.53 -15.99
N MET A 219 -11.24 9.86 -15.79
CA MET A 219 -11.13 8.40 -15.55
C MET A 219 -11.36 8.02 -14.08
N GLY A 220 -11.73 8.96 -13.21
CA GLY A 220 -12.01 8.72 -11.81
C GLY A 220 -10.79 8.62 -10.90
N PHE A 221 -9.61 9.03 -11.36
CA PHE A 221 -8.42 9.20 -10.53
C PHE A 221 -8.32 10.66 -10.07
N PRO A 222 -8.61 10.95 -8.78
CA PRO A 222 -8.58 12.32 -8.29
C PRO A 222 -7.15 12.82 -8.11
N GLU A 223 -7.01 14.14 -7.89
CA GLU A 223 -5.74 14.74 -7.49
C GLU A 223 -5.22 14.13 -6.17
N PRO A 224 -3.90 14.02 -5.95
CA PRO A 224 -3.36 13.44 -4.71
C PRO A 224 -3.92 14.04 -3.41
N SER A 225 -4.12 15.35 -3.36
CA SER A 225 -4.73 16.06 -2.22
C SER A 225 -6.11 15.51 -1.87
N ASP A 226 -6.96 15.30 -2.89
CA ASP A 226 -8.29 14.74 -2.75
C ASP A 226 -8.24 13.26 -2.42
N ALA A 227 -7.31 12.51 -3.01
CA ALA A 227 -7.18 11.06 -2.78
C ALA A 227 -7.01 10.73 -1.30
N TYR A 228 -6.20 11.51 -0.57
CA TYR A 228 -5.99 11.35 0.88
C TYR A 228 -7.25 11.51 1.73
N ALA A 229 -8.30 12.17 1.21
CA ALA A 229 -9.58 12.26 1.91
C ALA A 229 -10.22 10.88 2.17
N LEU A 230 -9.79 9.82 1.45
CA LEU A 230 -10.14 8.44 1.76
C LEU A 230 -9.76 8.04 3.20
N TYR A 231 -8.62 8.49 3.68
CA TYR A 231 -8.11 8.20 5.03
C TYR A 231 -8.44 9.30 6.05
N ALA A 232 -9.26 10.29 5.68
CA ALA A 232 -9.63 11.38 6.58
C ALA A 232 -10.38 10.85 7.81
N ALA A 233 -10.07 11.41 8.98
CA ALA A 233 -10.74 11.06 10.21
C ALA A 233 -12.17 11.64 10.23
N ILE A 234 -13.17 10.76 10.31
CA ILE A 234 -14.57 11.15 10.50
C ILE A 234 -15.08 10.71 11.89
N PRO A 235 -15.82 11.57 12.63
CA PRO A 235 -16.50 11.14 13.84
C PRO A 235 -17.63 10.15 13.49
N ILE A 236 -17.57 8.94 14.05
CA ILE A 236 -18.52 7.87 13.75
C ILE A 236 -19.97 8.29 14.09
N GLU A 237 -20.17 9.01 15.19
CA GLU A 237 -21.48 9.51 15.60
C GLU A 237 -22.08 10.51 14.59
N THR A 238 -21.23 11.28 13.89
CA THR A 238 -21.69 12.17 12.82
C THR A 238 -22.25 11.36 11.65
N VAL A 239 -21.58 10.26 11.28
CA VAL A 239 -22.05 9.36 10.20
C VAL A 239 -23.35 8.69 10.60
N LYS A 240 -23.45 8.13 11.81
CA LYS A 240 -24.69 7.53 12.32
C LYS A 240 -25.87 8.49 12.25
N LYS A 241 -25.68 9.73 12.73
CA LYS A 241 -26.71 10.76 12.69
C LYS A 241 -27.10 11.16 11.26
N ALA A 242 -26.14 11.25 10.34
CA ALA A 242 -26.42 11.56 8.93
C ALA A 242 -27.32 10.49 8.31
N LEU A 243 -27.02 9.20 8.54
CA LEU A 243 -27.83 8.07 8.07
C LEU A 243 -29.29 8.10 8.59
N GLU A 244 -29.51 8.65 9.78
CA GLU A 244 -30.85 8.76 10.38
C GLU A 244 -31.64 9.98 9.88
N THR A 245 -30.96 11.11 9.64
CA THR A 245 -31.62 12.41 9.44
C THR A 245 -31.67 12.89 7.99
N GLN A 246 -30.62 12.65 7.21
CA GLN A 246 -30.44 13.11 5.84
C GLN A 246 -29.51 12.14 5.08
N PRO A 247 -30.04 11.04 4.53
CA PRO A 247 -29.23 10.14 3.73
C PRO A 247 -28.80 10.86 2.44
N GLU A 248 -27.48 11.02 2.25
CA GLU A 248 -26.88 11.57 1.05
C GLU A 248 -26.20 10.41 0.28
N PRO A 249 -26.94 9.70 -0.59
CA PRO A 249 -26.32 8.73 -1.47
C PRO A 249 -25.34 9.43 -2.41
N SER A 250 -24.33 8.69 -2.86
CA SER A 250 -23.32 9.16 -3.80
C SER A 250 -23.93 9.89 -5.00
N ILE A 251 -23.36 11.05 -5.34
CA ILE A 251 -23.73 11.91 -6.48
C ILE A 251 -22.73 11.71 -7.65
N LEU A 252 -21.94 10.62 -7.64
CA LEU A 252 -21.02 10.34 -8.73
C LEU A 252 -21.79 10.24 -10.06
N ASP A 253 -21.36 11.04 -11.04
CA ASP A 253 -22.00 11.09 -12.35
C ASP A 253 -21.91 9.72 -13.04
N ASN A 254 -22.95 9.32 -13.77
CA ASN A 254 -23.00 8.01 -14.45
C ASN A 254 -21.95 7.87 -15.58
N LYS A 255 -21.17 8.93 -15.85
CA LYS A 255 -20.11 8.99 -16.86
C LYS A 255 -18.73 8.60 -16.34
N LEU A 256 -18.55 8.44 -15.01
CA LEU A 256 -17.29 7.91 -14.51
C LEU A 256 -17.14 6.47 -14.96
N ASN A 257 -16.16 6.25 -15.83
CA ASN A 257 -15.74 4.93 -16.23
C ASN A 257 -15.13 4.24 -15.00
N SER A 258 -15.65 3.05 -14.68
CA SER A 258 -15.22 2.26 -13.54
C SER A 258 -14.12 1.33 -14.00
N ILE A 259 -13.11 1.10 -13.16
CA ILE A 259 -12.21 -0.05 -13.32
C ILE A 259 -13.00 -1.34 -13.01
N GLU A 260 -13.80 -1.80 -13.96
CA GLU A 260 -14.57 -3.05 -13.86
C GLU A 260 -13.61 -4.25 -13.68
N TRP A 261 -12.39 -4.14 -14.22
CA TRP A 261 -11.36 -5.16 -14.07
C TRP A 261 -11.01 -5.45 -12.59
N ALA A 262 -10.81 -4.42 -11.77
CA ALA A 262 -10.42 -4.59 -10.37
C ALA A 262 -11.58 -5.16 -9.52
N LEU A 263 -12.81 -4.72 -9.79
CA LEU A 263 -14.02 -5.26 -9.16
C LEU A 263 -14.18 -6.76 -9.40
N SER A 264 -13.92 -7.22 -10.63
CA SER A 264 -14.04 -8.65 -11.00
C SER A 264 -13.05 -9.56 -10.25
N ARG A 265 -11.90 -9.02 -9.83
CA ARG A 265 -10.82 -9.77 -9.15
C ARG A 265 -10.71 -9.54 -7.65
N THR A 266 -11.52 -8.63 -7.10
CA THR A 266 -11.52 -8.26 -5.67
C THR A 266 -12.64 -8.95 -4.89
N HIS A 267 -13.36 -9.89 -5.50
CA HIS A 267 -14.44 -10.63 -4.86
C HIS A 267 -13.94 -11.47 -3.67
N MET A 268 -14.26 -11.04 -2.44
CA MET A 268 -13.97 -11.81 -1.21
C MET A 268 -15.22 -12.56 -0.73
N MET A 269 -15.35 -13.85 -1.06
CA MET A 269 -16.51 -14.64 -0.61
C MET A 269 -16.64 -14.61 0.93
N GLY A 270 -17.88 -14.47 1.42
CA GLY A 270 -18.20 -14.58 2.86
C GLY A 270 -17.97 -13.31 3.70
N SER A 271 -17.78 -12.13 3.10
CA SER A 271 -17.75 -10.88 3.85
C SER A 271 -19.15 -10.33 4.14
N PHE A 272 -19.26 -9.54 5.21
CA PHE A 272 -20.51 -8.85 5.56
C PHE A 272 -21.02 -7.92 4.43
N LEU A 273 -20.09 -7.23 3.76
CA LEU A 273 -20.44 -6.42 2.58
C LEU A 273 -21.08 -7.27 1.47
N ASN A 274 -20.54 -8.46 1.19
CA ASN A 274 -21.08 -9.32 0.14
C ASN A 274 -22.44 -9.92 0.52
N ASP A 275 -22.67 -10.23 1.79
CA ASP A 275 -23.99 -10.67 2.29
C ASP A 275 -25.05 -9.58 2.10
N CYS A 276 -24.67 -8.30 2.30
CA CYS A 276 -25.56 -7.16 2.03
C CYS A 276 -25.75 -6.91 0.52
N LEU A 277 -24.66 -6.99 -0.27
CA LEU A 277 -24.70 -6.82 -1.73
C LEU A 277 -25.62 -7.85 -2.41
N ALA A 278 -25.71 -9.06 -1.88
CA ALA A 278 -26.61 -10.09 -2.37
C ALA A 278 -28.10 -9.73 -2.23
N ARG A 279 -28.45 -8.70 -1.44
CA ARG A 279 -29.83 -8.27 -1.15
C ARG A 279 -30.21 -6.93 -1.80
N ILE A 280 -29.26 -6.17 -2.34
CA ILE A 280 -29.56 -4.88 -2.99
C ILE A 280 -29.93 -5.04 -4.47
N THR A 281 -30.70 -4.08 -4.99
CA THR A 281 -31.08 -4.01 -6.41
C THR A 281 -30.18 -3.09 -7.25
N HIS A 282 -29.42 -2.19 -6.61
CA HIS A 282 -28.63 -1.14 -7.28
C HIS A 282 -27.13 -1.42 -7.27
N VAL A 283 -26.74 -2.63 -7.66
CA VAL A 283 -25.34 -3.10 -7.65
C VAL A 283 -24.42 -2.18 -8.45
N ASP A 284 -24.87 -1.66 -9.60
CA ASP A 284 -24.06 -0.78 -10.45
C ASP A 284 -23.59 0.50 -9.74
N ARG A 285 -24.43 1.09 -8.88
CA ARG A 285 -24.05 2.29 -8.11
C ARG A 285 -22.94 1.94 -7.13
N VAL A 286 -23.10 0.84 -6.39
CA VAL A 286 -22.14 0.40 -5.38
C VAL A 286 -20.82 0.00 -6.03
N ALA A 287 -20.86 -0.64 -7.20
CA ALA A 287 -19.67 -0.94 -8.00
C ALA A 287 -18.90 0.34 -8.38
N ARG A 288 -19.59 1.38 -8.87
CA ARG A 288 -18.95 2.68 -9.18
C ARG A 288 -18.35 3.36 -7.96
N ASP A 289 -19.11 3.42 -6.87
CA ASP A 289 -18.63 4.01 -5.61
C ASP A 289 -17.40 3.26 -5.06
N PHE A 290 -17.38 1.94 -5.23
CA PHE A 290 -16.25 1.11 -4.86
C PHE A 290 -15.03 1.38 -5.75
N ALA A 291 -15.20 1.39 -7.08
CA ALA A 291 -14.12 1.71 -8.03
C ALA A 291 -13.51 3.09 -7.71
N PHE A 292 -14.34 4.07 -7.38
CA PHE A 292 -13.89 5.38 -6.94
C PHE A 292 -13.04 5.33 -5.65
N CYS A 293 -13.44 4.51 -4.67
CA CYS A 293 -12.63 4.30 -3.46
C CYS A 293 -11.30 3.60 -3.77
N VAL A 294 -11.29 2.63 -4.70
CA VAL A 294 -10.07 1.95 -5.15
C VAL A 294 -9.14 2.93 -5.86
N ASN A 295 -9.64 3.75 -6.78
CA ASN A 295 -8.84 4.76 -7.48
C ASN A 295 -8.21 5.76 -6.50
N ARG A 296 -8.97 6.21 -5.50
CA ARG A 296 -8.44 7.03 -4.39
C ARG A 296 -7.34 6.31 -3.63
N ALA A 297 -7.54 5.03 -3.31
CA ALA A 297 -6.55 4.24 -2.61
C ALA A 297 -5.26 4.09 -3.44
N ILE A 298 -5.37 3.94 -4.77
CA ILE A 298 -4.24 3.85 -5.69
C ILE A 298 -3.46 5.15 -5.65
N VAL A 299 -4.13 6.29 -5.84
CA VAL A 299 -3.46 7.60 -5.87
C VAL A 299 -2.86 7.95 -4.50
N ALA A 300 -3.52 7.62 -3.39
CA ALA A 300 -3.06 7.91 -2.03
C ALA A 300 -2.00 6.92 -1.50
N SER A 301 -1.60 5.94 -2.30
CA SER A 301 -0.54 5.00 -1.94
C SER A 301 0.85 5.66 -2.00
N PRO A 302 1.86 5.12 -1.32
CA PRO A 302 3.23 5.63 -1.38
C PRO A 302 3.82 5.66 -2.80
N GLU A 303 3.44 4.70 -3.65
CA GLU A 303 3.93 4.61 -5.03
C GLU A 303 3.14 5.51 -6.00
N GLY A 304 2.05 6.13 -5.55
CA GLY A 304 1.16 6.94 -6.37
C GLY A 304 0.42 6.14 -7.44
N LEU A 305 0.06 6.83 -8.53
CA LEU A 305 -0.63 6.23 -9.69
C LEU A 305 0.34 5.35 -10.50
N MET A 306 0.53 4.12 -10.03
CA MET A 306 1.33 3.08 -10.68
C MET A 306 0.44 1.84 -10.87
N LEU A 307 0.10 1.54 -12.12
CA LEU A 307 -0.87 0.48 -12.47
C LEU A 307 -0.23 -0.79 -13.04
N ARG A 308 1.11 -0.86 -13.15
CA ARG A 308 1.83 -2.03 -13.71
C ARG A 308 1.75 -3.27 -12.83
N ASP A 309 1.73 -3.12 -11.51
CA ASP A 309 1.68 -4.24 -10.57
C ASP A 309 0.23 -4.64 -10.26
N LEU A 310 -0.29 -5.57 -11.06
CA LEU A 310 -1.65 -6.09 -10.93
C LEU A 310 -1.89 -6.77 -9.57
N SER A 311 -0.88 -7.43 -8.99
CA SER A 311 -1.02 -8.10 -7.69
C SER A 311 -1.22 -7.08 -6.57
N ARG A 312 -0.51 -5.95 -6.65
CA ARG A 312 -0.70 -4.81 -5.76
C ARG A 312 -2.08 -4.19 -5.91
N LEU A 313 -2.57 -3.99 -7.13
CA LEU A 313 -3.92 -3.45 -7.37
C LEU A 313 -5.00 -4.39 -6.79
N GLU A 314 -4.85 -5.71 -6.97
CA GLU A 314 -5.74 -6.69 -6.36
C GLU A 314 -5.71 -6.63 -4.83
N HIS A 315 -4.52 -6.54 -4.22
CA HIS A 315 -4.38 -6.41 -2.77
C HIS A 315 -5.04 -5.14 -2.24
N LEU A 316 -4.84 -4.01 -2.93
CA LEU A 316 -5.41 -2.74 -2.56
C LEU A 316 -6.94 -2.75 -2.66
N GLY A 317 -7.49 -3.31 -3.73
CA GLY A 317 -8.93 -3.48 -3.87
C GLY A 317 -9.53 -4.38 -2.79
N ARG A 318 -8.87 -5.50 -2.43
CA ARG A 318 -9.27 -6.34 -1.29
C ARG A 318 -9.20 -5.58 0.03
N SER A 319 -8.21 -4.71 0.21
CA SER A 319 -8.08 -3.87 1.39
C SER A 319 -9.22 -2.87 1.51
N VAL A 320 -9.57 -2.19 0.41
CA VAL A 320 -10.73 -1.28 0.33
C VAL A 320 -12.02 -2.02 0.64
N HIS A 321 -12.23 -3.20 0.05
CA HIS A 321 -13.39 -4.06 0.31
C HIS A 321 -13.51 -4.46 1.77
N SER A 322 -12.42 -4.98 2.36
CA SER A 322 -12.37 -5.38 3.77
C SER A 322 -12.69 -4.21 4.70
N THR A 323 -12.16 -3.03 4.40
CA THR A 323 -12.36 -1.84 5.24
C THR A 323 -13.78 -1.32 5.17
N ILE A 324 -14.38 -1.30 3.97
CA ILE A 324 -15.81 -0.95 3.80
C ILE A 324 -16.69 -1.99 4.51
N SER A 325 -16.38 -3.28 4.37
CA SER A 325 -17.08 -4.37 5.07
C SER A 325 -17.06 -4.17 6.58
N LEU A 326 -15.89 -3.86 7.15
CA LEU A 326 -15.72 -3.58 8.57
C LEU A 326 -16.56 -2.39 9.02
N GLY A 327 -16.51 -1.27 8.28
CA GLY A 327 -17.27 -0.07 8.60
C GLY A 327 -18.78 -0.31 8.55
N LEU A 328 -19.23 -1.06 7.54
CA LEU A 328 -20.63 -1.43 7.37
C LEU A 328 -21.11 -2.37 8.49
N GLU A 329 -20.34 -3.40 8.81
CA GLU A 329 -20.66 -4.33 9.91
C GLU A 329 -20.72 -3.61 11.26
N TYR A 330 -19.82 -2.65 11.50
CA TYR A 330 -19.82 -1.86 12.73
C TYR A 330 -21.04 -0.93 12.83
N LEU A 331 -21.45 -0.27 11.74
CA LEU A 331 -22.58 0.66 11.75
C LEU A 331 -23.95 -0.04 11.80
N SER A 332 -24.02 -1.28 11.31
CA SER A 332 -25.23 -2.11 11.31
C SER A 332 -25.33 -3.03 12.53
N ASP A 333 -24.35 -2.99 13.43
CA ASP A 333 -24.20 -3.95 14.53
C ASP A 333 -24.20 -5.43 14.09
N GLY A 334 -23.79 -5.71 12.84
CA GLY A 334 -23.79 -7.05 12.25
C GLY A 334 -25.15 -7.54 11.74
N ASP A 335 -26.18 -6.68 11.72
CA ASP A 335 -27.48 -6.99 11.13
C ASP A 335 -27.45 -6.73 9.62
N VAL A 336 -27.59 -7.80 8.82
CA VAL A 336 -27.52 -7.73 7.35
C VAL A 336 -28.66 -6.90 6.76
N ASP A 337 -29.86 -6.90 7.34
CA ASP A 337 -30.98 -6.11 6.83
C ASP A 337 -30.72 -4.61 7.09
N ARG A 338 -30.16 -4.29 8.26
CA ARG A 338 -29.71 -2.93 8.55
C ARG A 338 -28.54 -2.51 7.66
N GLY A 339 -27.57 -3.39 7.43
CA GLY A 339 -26.44 -3.15 6.53
C GLY A 339 -26.88 -2.87 5.10
N THR A 340 -27.86 -3.63 4.60
CA THR A 340 -28.47 -3.41 3.28
C THR A 340 -29.10 -2.01 3.17
N GLN A 341 -29.84 -1.57 4.20
CA GLN A 341 -30.40 -0.21 4.24
C GLN A 341 -29.32 0.88 4.26
N ILE A 342 -28.23 0.66 5.02
CA ILE A 342 -27.11 1.61 5.09
C ILE A 342 -26.43 1.72 3.73
N LEU A 343 -26.24 0.62 3.00
CA LEU A 343 -25.68 0.68 1.65
C LEU A 343 -26.50 1.58 0.73
N ASP A 344 -27.83 1.56 0.83
CA ASP A 344 -28.72 2.42 0.03
C ASP A 344 -28.62 3.91 0.38
N GLN A 345 -28.26 4.21 1.63
CA GLN A 345 -28.29 5.57 2.20
C GLN A 345 -26.92 6.25 2.26
N ALA A 346 -25.84 5.46 2.36
CA ALA A 346 -24.49 5.93 2.60
C ALA A 346 -23.68 6.03 1.31
N TRP A 347 -22.68 6.91 1.34
CA TRP A 347 -21.56 6.85 0.40
C TRP A 347 -20.50 5.85 0.90
N LEU A 348 -20.01 4.96 0.03
CA LEU A 348 -18.99 3.96 0.41
C LEU A 348 -17.72 4.60 0.98
N LEU A 349 -17.38 5.83 0.57
CA LEU A 349 -16.29 6.60 1.14
C LEU A 349 -16.43 6.75 2.67
N GLN A 350 -17.63 7.04 3.16
CA GLN A 350 -17.89 7.19 4.60
C GLN A 350 -17.77 5.84 5.32
N LEU A 351 -18.24 4.76 4.69
CA LEU A 351 -18.11 3.40 5.25
C LEU A 351 -16.64 3.01 5.38
N PHE A 352 -15.83 3.28 4.34
CA PHE A 352 -14.38 3.10 4.40
C PHE A 352 -13.77 3.92 5.53
N GLN A 353 -14.07 5.23 5.62
CA GLN A 353 -13.51 6.11 6.66
C GLN A 353 -13.87 5.64 8.08
N VAL A 354 -15.09 5.12 8.29
CA VAL A 354 -15.49 4.52 9.57
C VAL A 354 -14.67 3.26 9.86
N GLY A 355 -14.56 2.34 8.90
CA GLY A 355 -13.73 1.13 9.03
C GLY A 355 -12.27 1.48 9.35
N HIS A 356 -11.68 2.39 8.59
CA HIS A 356 -10.32 2.89 8.80
C HIS A 356 -10.15 3.56 10.17
N ARG A 357 -11.12 4.37 10.61
CA ARG A 357 -11.06 5.02 11.92
C ARG A 357 -11.02 3.99 13.07
N LEU A 358 -11.72 2.87 12.92
CA LEU A 358 -11.71 1.79 13.92
C LEU A 358 -10.32 1.17 14.07
N THR A 359 -9.59 0.98 12.97
CA THR A 359 -8.22 0.43 13.00
C THR A 359 -7.21 1.45 13.52
N VAL A 360 -7.33 2.73 13.16
CA VAL A 360 -6.48 3.82 13.67
C VAL A 360 -6.59 3.96 15.19
N LYS A 361 -7.78 3.78 15.79
CA LYS A 361 -7.92 3.76 17.26
C LYS A 361 -7.03 2.70 17.92
N ARG A 362 -6.87 1.53 17.29
CA ARG A 362 -6.00 0.44 17.80
C ARG A 362 -4.53 0.74 17.53
N SER A 363 -4.21 1.39 16.41
CA SER A 363 -2.86 1.90 16.14
C SER A 363 -2.37 2.88 17.22
N VAL A 364 -3.25 3.74 17.73
CA VAL A 364 -2.94 4.64 18.86
C VAL A 364 -2.67 3.86 20.15
N ARG A 365 -3.56 2.92 20.52
CA ARG A 365 -3.35 2.02 21.69
C ARG A 365 -2.03 1.25 21.58
N ALA A 366 -1.73 0.72 20.39
CA ALA A 366 -0.48 0.00 20.13
C ALA A 366 0.77 0.87 20.33
N ARG A 367 0.71 2.16 19.96
CA ARG A 367 1.81 3.11 20.17
C ARG A 367 2.01 3.43 21.65
N GLU A 368 0.93 3.62 22.39
CA GLU A 368 0.98 3.81 23.85
C GLU A 368 1.56 2.58 24.53
N LEU A 369 1.11 1.39 24.14
CA LEU A 369 1.63 0.13 24.64
C LEU A 369 3.12 -0.06 24.33
N MET A 370 3.57 0.28 23.11
CA MET A 370 4.98 0.25 22.74
C MET A 370 5.83 1.21 23.56
N ASN A 371 5.31 2.40 23.88
CA ASN A 371 6.02 3.36 24.72
C ASN A 371 6.19 2.85 26.17
N ARG A 372 5.18 2.15 26.69
CA ARG A 372 5.18 1.58 28.06
C ARG A 372 6.02 0.32 28.19
N GLY A 373 5.80 -0.67 27.32
CA GLY A 373 6.46 -1.97 27.40
C GLY A 373 7.73 -2.11 26.56
N GLY A 374 7.86 -1.34 25.47
CA GLY A 374 8.99 -1.43 24.55
C GLY A 374 9.26 -2.85 24.06
N GLY A 375 10.53 -3.18 23.85
CA GLY A 375 10.96 -4.52 23.45
C GLY A 375 10.82 -5.61 24.52
N LEU A 376 10.26 -5.30 25.71
CA LEU A 376 9.99 -6.29 26.75
C LEU A 376 8.69 -7.06 26.49
N LEU A 377 7.80 -6.51 25.64
CA LEU A 377 6.54 -7.14 25.30
C LEU A 377 6.74 -8.49 24.60
N PRO A 378 5.82 -9.45 24.78
CA PRO A 378 5.81 -10.72 24.04
C PRO A 378 5.90 -10.52 22.52
N ASP A 379 6.57 -11.44 21.83
CA ASP A 379 6.86 -11.30 20.39
C ASP A 379 5.58 -11.24 19.53
N ASN A 380 4.51 -11.96 19.91
CA ASN A 380 3.21 -11.87 19.24
C ASN A 380 2.57 -10.47 19.38
N ILE A 381 2.72 -9.82 20.54
CA ILE A 381 2.26 -8.45 20.78
C ILE A 381 3.13 -7.46 20.01
N LEU A 382 4.46 -7.66 19.97
CA LEU A 382 5.36 -6.83 19.16
C LEU A 382 5.04 -6.93 17.67
N ALA A 383 4.73 -8.13 17.17
CA ALA A 383 4.31 -8.36 15.79
C ALA A 383 3.00 -7.62 15.48
N LEU A 384 2.01 -7.70 16.39
CA LEU A 384 0.75 -6.96 16.29
C LEU A 384 0.96 -5.44 16.31
N ILE A 385 1.79 -4.92 17.22
CA ILE A 385 2.10 -3.49 17.27
C ILE A 385 2.73 -3.07 15.93
N THR A 386 3.66 -3.85 15.41
CA THR A 386 4.32 -3.56 14.13
C THR A 386 3.31 -3.53 12.98
N SER A 387 2.36 -4.47 12.92
CA SER A 387 1.32 -4.48 11.87
C SER A 387 0.37 -3.28 11.97
N LEU A 388 0.06 -2.84 13.19
CA LEU A 388 -0.80 -1.69 13.47
C LEU A 388 -0.14 -0.33 13.18
N GLN A 389 1.18 -0.27 13.02
CA GLN A 389 1.90 0.96 12.66
C GLN A 389 2.11 1.12 11.15
N VAL A 390 1.63 0.19 10.31
CA VAL A 390 1.68 0.33 8.86
C VAL A 390 0.83 1.53 8.41
N THR A 391 1.38 2.35 7.52
CA THR A 391 0.73 3.53 6.94
C THR A 391 0.53 3.35 5.43
N PRO A 392 -0.54 3.91 4.83
CA PRO A 392 -1.60 4.70 5.48
C PRO A 392 -2.60 3.83 6.26
N GLN A 393 -2.54 2.50 6.12
CA GLN A 393 -3.55 1.60 6.65
C GLN A 393 -2.99 0.59 7.67
N PRO A 394 -3.44 0.64 8.94
CA PRO A 394 -3.11 -0.36 9.94
C PRO A 394 -3.63 -1.76 9.55
N CYS A 395 -2.81 -2.79 9.78
CA CYS A 395 -3.14 -4.18 9.49
C CYS A 395 -3.11 -5.04 10.78
N PHE A 396 -3.69 -6.23 10.68
CA PHE A 396 -3.70 -7.27 11.70
C PHE A 396 -2.74 -8.41 11.32
N VAL A 397 -2.39 -9.26 12.29
CA VAL A 397 -1.62 -10.49 12.07
C VAL A 397 -2.55 -11.68 12.30
N ASP A 398 -2.83 -12.45 11.25
CA ASP A 398 -3.70 -13.62 11.35
C ASP A 398 -3.07 -14.78 12.14
N GLN A 399 -3.83 -15.86 12.32
CA GLN A 399 -3.38 -17.08 13.01
C GLN A 399 -2.16 -17.77 12.36
N HIS A 400 -1.85 -17.43 11.10
CA HIS A 400 -0.71 -17.96 10.34
C HIS A 400 0.49 -17.00 10.36
N GLY A 401 0.40 -15.88 11.10
CA GLY A 401 1.46 -14.88 11.17
C GLY A 401 1.50 -13.95 9.96
N GLN A 402 0.49 -13.98 9.09
CA GLN A 402 0.44 -13.13 7.89
C GLN A 402 -0.24 -11.80 8.21
N ARG A 403 0.25 -10.73 7.57
CA ARG A 403 -0.39 -9.42 7.66
C ARG A 403 -1.62 -9.39 6.76
N VAL A 404 -2.76 -9.07 7.36
CA VAL A 404 -4.06 -8.99 6.66
C VAL A 404 -4.77 -7.70 7.02
N THR A 405 -5.61 -7.21 6.10
CA THR A 405 -6.48 -6.06 6.36
C THR A 405 -7.62 -6.48 7.31
N PHE A 406 -8.00 -5.61 8.25
CA PHE A 406 -9.19 -5.81 9.05
C PHE A 406 -10.44 -5.84 8.16
N GLY A 407 -11.18 -6.94 8.18
CA GLY A 407 -12.40 -7.13 7.38
C GLY A 407 -13.67 -7.24 8.22
N SER A 408 -13.54 -7.50 9.52
CA SER A 408 -14.67 -7.81 10.39
C SER A 408 -14.54 -7.31 11.83
N ARG A 409 -15.66 -7.28 12.57
CA ARG A 409 -15.64 -7.01 14.02
C ARG A 409 -14.91 -8.10 14.81
N ALA A 410 -14.90 -9.35 14.32
CA ALA A 410 -14.14 -10.43 14.93
C ALA A 410 -12.64 -10.12 14.94
N ASP A 411 -12.11 -9.58 13.83
CA ASP A 411 -10.70 -9.16 13.73
C ASP A 411 -10.38 -8.04 14.74
N LEU A 412 -11.31 -7.07 14.90
CA LEU A 412 -11.15 -6.02 15.90
C LEU A 412 -11.14 -6.57 17.33
N ASN A 413 -12.05 -7.49 17.64
CA ASN A 413 -12.15 -8.09 18.97
C ASN A 413 -10.88 -8.88 19.32
N GLU A 414 -10.34 -9.64 18.36
CA GLU A 414 -9.10 -10.38 18.57
C GLU A 414 -7.90 -9.45 18.74
N CYS A 415 -7.81 -8.39 17.93
CA CYS A 415 -6.80 -7.35 18.10
C CYS A 415 -6.90 -6.66 19.48
N ASP A 416 -8.12 -6.29 19.89
CA ASP A 416 -8.36 -5.67 21.19
C ASP A 416 -8.02 -6.62 22.35
N ARG A 417 -8.29 -7.93 22.22
CA ARG A 417 -7.91 -8.95 23.20
C ARG A 417 -6.39 -8.99 23.39
N LEU A 418 -5.63 -9.01 22.30
CA LEU A 418 -4.16 -9.03 22.35
C LEU A 418 -3.56 -7.73 22.88
N LEU A 419 -4.09 -6.58 22.49
CA LEU A 419 -3.68 -5.28 23.06
C LEU A 419 -3.95 -5.21 24.56
N THR A 420 -5.14 -5.67 24.98
CA THR A 420 -5.52 -5.72 26.40
C THR A 420 -4.59 -6.65 27.18
N LYS A 421 -4.20 -7.81 26.63
CA LYS A 421 -3.18 -8.67 27.25
C LYS A 421 -1.87 -7.91 27.48
N GLY A 422 -1.38 -7.17 26.48
CA GLY A 422 -0.16 -6.36 26.64
C GLY A 422 -0.30 -5.25 27.67
N GLU A 423 -1.44 -4.56 27.70
CA GLU A 423 -1.74 -3.51 28.68
C GLU A 423 -1.78 -4.08 30.11
N THR A 424 -2.41 -5.25 30.30
CA THR A 424 -2.43 -5.98 31.57
C THR A 424 -1.03 -6.35 32.03
N LEU A 425 -0.15 -6.78 31.12
CA LEU A 425 1.26 -7.05 31.44
C LEU A 425 1.97 -5.79 31.94
N CYS A 426 1.85 -4.66 31.24
CA CYS A 426 2.45 -3.42 31.70
C CYS A 426 1.90 -3.00 33.08
N ASN A 427 0.57 -3.05 33.28
CA ASN A 427 -0.05 -2.71 34.56
C ASN A 427 0.41 -3.63 35.70
N LEU A 428 0.56 -4.94 35.44
CA LEU A 428 1.06 -5.89 36.42
C LEU A 428 2.45 -5.48 36.93
N PHE A 429 3.39 -5.29 36.01
CA PHE A 429 4.77 -4.95 36.38
C PHE A 429 4.84 -3.57 37.03
N GLU A 430 4.18 -2.56 36.47
CA GLU A 430 4.22 -1.18 36.96
C GLU A 430 3.54 -1.01 38.33
N GLU A 431 2.29 -1.46 38.46
CA GLU A 431 1.46 -1.17 39.64
C GLU A 431 1.69 -2.15 40.79
N HIS A 432 1.93 -3.44 40.49
CA HIS A 432 1.99 -4.48 41.53
C HIS A 432 3.43 -4.79 41.94
N PHE A 433 4.37 -4.72 41.01
CA PHE A 433 5.79 -5.01 41.30
C PHE A 433 6.68 -3.76 41.30
N GLY A 434 6.10 -2.57 41.13
CA GLY A 434 6.85 -1.30 41.18
C GLY A 434 7.90 -1.15 40.08
N PHE A 435 7.74 -1.88 38.97
CA PHE A 435 8.65 -1.82 37.83
C PHE A 435 8.56 -0.46 37.12
N SER A 436 9.69 0.02 36.62
CA SER A 436 9.74 1.22 35.78
C SER A 436 10.65 0.94 34.60
N ILE A 437 10.11 1.00 33.38
CA ILE A 437 10.88 0.74 32.16
C ILE A 437 12.04 1.73 31.99
N GLU A 438 11.87 2.98 32.41
CA GLU A 438 12.92 4.00 32.35
C GLU A 438 14.07 3.68 33.30
N ARG A 439 13.76 3.35 34.57
CA ARG A 439 14.78 2.92 35.54
C ARG A 439 15.46 1.65 35.10
N PHE A 440 14.70 0.67 34.63
CA PHE A 440 15.24 -0.59 34.11
C PHE A 440 16.20 -0.34 32.95
N LYS A 441 15.79 0.46 31.95
CA LYS A 441 16.63 0.80 30.80
C LYS A 441 17.93 1.48 31.22
N LYS A 442 17.85 2.41 32.18
CA LYS A 442 18.99 3.22 32.64
C LYS A 442 19.97 2.46 33.52
N HIS A 443 19.47 1.64 34.45
CA HIS A 443 20.29 1.08 35.54
C HIS A 443 20.62 -0.39 35.36
N ILE A 444 19.76 -1.16 34.70
CA ILE A 444 19.92 -2.61 34.54
C ILE A 444 20.26 -2.94 33.08
N PHE A 445 19.37 -2.57 32.15
CA PHE A 445 19.50 -2.93 30.74
C PHE A 445 20.79 -2.38 30.12
N ALA A 446 21.24 -1.18 30.49
CA ALA A 446 22.48 -0.60 30.00
C ALA A 446 23.71 -1.49 30.25
N GLY A 447 23.77 -2.11 31.44
CA GLY A 447 24.87 -2.98 31.89
C GLY A 447 24.83 -4.40 31.35
N LEU A 448 23.76 -4.81 30.66
CA LEU A 448 23.67 -6.14 30.04
C LEU A 448 24.53 -6.25 28.77
N THR A 449 25.00 -7.46 28.47
CA THR A 449 25.72 -7.74 27.23
C THR A 449 24.82 -7.54 26.00
N VAL A 450 25.42 -7.35 24.82
CA VAL A 450 24.66 -7.20 23.56
C VAL A 450 23.80 -8.43 23.26
N ILE A 451 24.24 -9.62 23.68
CA ILE A 451 23.53 -10.87 23.47
C ILE A 451 22.32 -10.95 24.41
N ASP A 452 22.52 -10.70 25.71
CA ASP A 452 21.45 -10.77 26.71
C ASP A 452 20.33 -9.77 26.43
N LYS A 453 20.68 -8.57 25.97
CA LYS A 453 19.73 -7.52 25.57
C LYS A 453 18.68 -7.99 24.56
N ARG A 454 18.99 -8.98 23.71
CA ARG A 454 18.06 -9.49 22.68
C ARG A 454 16.95 -10.34 23.27
N PHE A 455 17.22 -11.01 24.38
CA PHE A 455 16.30 -11.99 24.99
C PHE A 455 15.48 -11.43 26.14
N VAL A 456 15.78 -10.22 26.63
CA VAL A 456 15.02 -9.63 27.73
C VAL A 456 13.57 -9.40 27.30
N ARG A 457 12.66 -10.12 27.95
CA ARG A 457 11.20 -9.99 27.84
C ARG A 457 10.57 -9.90 29.22
N PHE A 458 9.29 -9.57 29.29
CA PHE A 458 8.52 -9.66 30.53
C PHE A 458 8.54 -11.07 31.13
N SER A 459 8.60 -12.12 30.31
CA SER A 459 8.82 -13.50 30.79
C SER A 459 10.16 -13.64 31.52
N THR A 460 11.26 -13.14 30.94
CA THR A 460 12.58 -13.12 31.60
C THR A 460 12.56 -12.34 32.92
N LEU A 461 11.86 -11.20 32.95
CA LEU A 461 11.70 -10.39 34.16
C LEU A 461 10.86 -11.11 35.23
N ALA A 462 9.79 -11.80 34.84
CA ALA A 462 8.97 -12.60 35.75
C ALA A 462 9.78 -13.75 36.35
N CYS A 463 10.51 -14.49 35.53
CA CYS A 463 11.42 -15.54 36.00
C CYS A 463 12.47 -14.98 36.97
N THR A 464 13.08 -13.84 36.64
CA THR A 464 14.08 -13.19 37.51
C THR A 464 13.48 -12.76 38.85
N MET A 465 12.27 -12.20 38.82
CA MET A 465 11.54 -11.77 40.01
C MET A 465 11.16 -12.94 40.91
N LEU A 466 10.63 -14.02 40.33
CA LEU A 466 10.29 -15.24 41.05
C LEU A 466 11.54 -15.91 41.63
N ALA A 467 12.65 -15.92 40.89
CA ALA A 467 13.93 -16.40 41.38
C ALA A 467 14.43 -15.61 42.60
N HIS A 468 14.30 -14.28 42.59
CA HIS A 468 14.63 -13.46 43.77
C HIS A 468 13.76 -13.79 44.99
N SER A 469 12.47 -14.08 44.79
CA SER A 469 11.59 -14.47 45.90
C SER A 469 11.97 -15.78 46.58
N LEU A 470 12.75 -16.65 45.91
CA LEU A 470 13.31 -17.86 46.51
C LEU A 470 14.59 -17.56 47.31
N ILE A 471 15.33 -16.51 46.97
CA ILE A 471 16.61 -16.16 47.58
C ILE A 471 16.39 -15.30 48.84
N GLU A 472 15.58 -14.25 48.75
CA GLU A 472 15.32 -13.24 49.78
C GLU A 472 13.83 -12.85 49.82
N ASP A 473 13.36 -12.30 50.95
CA ASP A 473 11.98 -11.81 51.09
C ASP A 473 11.80 -10.52 50.26
N GLY A 474 11.29 -10.66 49.03
CA GLY A 474 10.97 -9.53 48.16
C GLY A 474 10.92 -9.86 46.67
N HIS A 475 10.63 -8.81 45.87
CA HIS A 475 10.64 -8.86 44.41
C HIS A 475 11.74 -7.93 43.89
N SER A 476 12.59 -8.45 43.01
CA SER A 476 13.66 -7.66 42.37
C SER A 476 13.82 -8.08 40.91
N PHE A 477 14.21 -7.12 40.07
CA PHE A 477 14.52 -7.33 38.66
C PHE A 477 16.02 -7.21 38.37
N GLU A 478 16.84 -7.10 39.43
CA GLU A 478 18.30 -7.03 39.30
C GLU A 478 18.87 -8.37 38.80
N PRO A 479 19.93 -8.36 37.97
CA PRO A 479 20.58 -9.57 37.54
C PRO A 479 21.09 -10.40 38.73
N ILE A 480 20.86 -11.71 38.70
CA ILE A 480 21.24 -12.63 39.76
C ILE A 480 22.73 -12.98 39.63
N ASP A 481 23.47 -12.83 40.72
CA ASP A 481 24.87 -13.24 40.83
C ASP A 481 24.96 -14.78 40.85
N VAL A 482 25.94 -15.34 40.12
CA VAL A 482 26.18 -16.79 40.04
C VAL A 482 26.34 -17.42 41.43
N SER A 483 26.94 -16.69 42.38
CA SER A 483 27.10 -17.14 43.77
C SER A 483 25.77 -17.32 44.53
N ARG A 484 24.70 -16.64 44.11
CA ARG A 484 23.36 -16.74 44.71
C ARG A 484 22.50 -17.81 44.04
N MET A 485 22.89 -18.33 42.88
CA MET A 485 22.13 -19.32 42.13
C MET A 485 21.98 -20.65 42.86
N SER A 486 23.03 -21.10 43.58
CA SER A 486 22.97 -22.34 44.37
C SER A 486 21.89 -22.27 45.47
N LYS A 487 21.67 -21.09 46.07
CA LYS A 487 20.60 -20.86 47.05
C LYS A 487 19.21 -20.93 46.42
N MET A 488 19.06 -20.40 45.21
CA MET A 488 17.82 -20.46 44.44
C MET A 488 17.48 -21.91 44.06
N LEU A 489 18.44 -22.64 43.48
CA LEU A 489 18.25 -24.03 43.05
C LEU A 489 17.87 -24.94 44.23
N ALA A 490 18.46 -24.74 45.40
CA ALA A 490 18.12 -25.49 46.61
C ALA A 490 16.67 -25.29 47.09
N ARG A 491 15.96 -24.27 46.60
CA ARG A 491 14.60 -23.91 46.97
C ARG A 491 13.62 -23.98 45.79
N ILE A 492 14.03 -24.49 44.64
CA ILE A 492 13.21 -24.48 43.43
C ILE A 492 11.91 -25.28 43.59
N ASP A 493 11.94 -26.36 44.39
CA ASP A 493 10.75 -27.16 44.72
C ASP A 493 9.68 -26.37 45.50
N GLN A 494 10.02 -25.22 46.09
CA GLN A 494 9.09 -24.35 46.82
C GLN A 494 8.35 -23.37 45.90
N LEU A 495 8.81 -23.24 44.64
CA LEU A 495 8.31 -22.27 43.68
C LEU A 495 6.81 -22.42 43.35
N PRO A 496 6.24 -23.63 43.17
CA PRO A 496 4.80 -23.78 42.94
C PRO A 496 3.95 -23.24 44.10
N ASN A 497 4.41 -23.42 45.34
CA ASN A 497 3.72 -22.89 46.52
C ASN A 497 3.85 -21.37 46.61
N ALA A 498 5.02 -20.82 46.28
CA ALA A 498 5.25 -19.38 46.25
C ALA A 498 4.35 -18.68 45.22
N VAL A 499 4.24 -19.26 44.01
CA VAL A 499 3.34 -18.74 42.97
C VAL A 499 1.88 -18.86 43.35
N ASN A 500 1.42 -19.98 43.91
CA ASN A 500 0.03 -20.12 44.36
C ASN A 500 -0.38 -19.06 45.40
N ASN A 501 0.52 -18.72 46.33
CA ASN A 501 0.28 -17.67 47.30
C ASN A 501 0.22 -16.29 46.64
N LEU A 502 1.17 -16.01 45.73
CA LEU A 502 1.24 -14.74 45.00
C LEU A 502 -0.01 -14.54 44.15
N VAL A 503 -0.35 -15.53 43.34
CA VAL A 503 -1.38 -15.48 42.30
C VAL A 503 -2.81 -15.43 42.85
N SER A 504 -3.05 -15.89 44.09
CA SER A 504 -4.38 -15.93 44.71
C SER A 504 -5.12 -14.58 44.76
N THR A 505 -4.41 -13.47 44.57
CA THR A 505 -4.94 -12.10 44.57
C THR A 505 -5.01 -11.44 43.19
N PHE A 506 -4.64 -12.15 42.11
CA PHE A 506 -4.51 -11.57 40.76
C PHE A 506 -5.53 -12.13 39.75
N SER A 507 -5.70 -11.43 38.62
CA SER A 507 -6.52 -11.87 37.49
C SER A 507 -5.93 -13.08 36.77
N GLU A 508 -6.76 -13.82 36.04
CA GLU A 508 -6.39 -15.05 35.31
C GLU A 508 -5.21 -14.89 34.34
N ASP A 509 -5.09 -13.76 33.62
CA ASP A 509 -3.97 -13.53 32.70
C ASP A 509 -2.61 -13.37 33.43
N VAL A 510 -2.63 -12.82 34.65
CA VAL A 510 -1.44 -12.64 35.49
C VAL A 510 -1.02 -13.99 36.08
N ARG A 511 -2.02 -14.77 36.49
CA ARG A 511 -1.86 -16.15 36.93
C ARG A 511 -1.16 -16.99 35.88
N GLU A 512 -1.67 -16.99 34.65
CA GLU A 512 -1.13 -17.75 33.53
C GLU A 512 0.35 -17.43 33.29
N LEU A 513 0.72 -16.13 33.31
CA LEU A 513 2.12 -15.73 33.14
C LEU A 513 3.03 -16.18 34.29
N LEU A 514 2.60 -16.02 35.55
CA LEU A 514 3.43 -16.38 36.70
C LEU A 514 3.55 -17.90 36.86
N GLU A 515 2.48 -18.65 36.60
CA GLU A 515 2.48 -20.11 36.53
C GLU A 515 3.42 -20.58 35.40
N HIS A 516 3.34 -19.98 34.21
CA HIS A 516 4.23 -20.32 33.10
C HIS A 516 5.70 -20.01 33.44
N ALA A 517 6.00 -18.85 34.02
CA ALA A 517 7.34 -18.50 34.46
C ALA A 517 7.89 -19.49 35.51
N ALA A 518 7.05 -19.92 36.46
CA ALA A 518 7.45 -20.94 37.42
C ALA A 518 7.66 -22.32 36.80
N GLN A 519 6.82 -22.69 35.83
CA GLN A 519 6.99 -23.91 35.06
C GLN A 519 8.31 -23.88 34.29
N THR A 520 8.61 -22.79 33.56
CA THR A 520 9.87 -22.62 32.84
C THR A 520 11.07 -22.75 33.78
N LEU A 521 11.04 -22.10 34.95
CA LEU A 521 12.12 -22.23 35.93
C LEU A 521 12.26 -23.68 36.43
N THR A 522 11.16 -24.36 36.71
CA THR A 522 11.18 -25.74 37.21
C THR A 522 11.70 -26.72 36.16
N GLU A 523 11.29 -26.58 34.91
CA GLU A 523 11.70 -27.45 33.79
C GLU A 523 13.15 -27.23 33.40
N GLU A 524 13.57 -25.97 33.25
CA GLU A 524 14.91 -25.63 32.74
C GLU A 524 15.99 -25.71 33.82
N LEU A 525 15.63 -25.49 35.09
CA LEU A 525 16.59 -25.42 36.20
C LEU A 525 16.45 -26.54 37.23
N GLY A 526 15.32 -27.26 37.27
CA GLY A 526 15.06 -28.29 38.28
C GLY A 526 15.98 -29.51 38.21
N SER A 527 16.56 -29.79 37.04
CA SER A 527 17.54 -30.88 36.87
C SER A 527 18.99 -30.47 37.17
N LEU A 528 19.24 -29.20 37.45
CA LEU A 528 20.60 -28.70 37.69
C LEU A 528 21.02 -28.94 39.14
N ASN A 529 22.23 -29.45 39.33
CA ASN A 529 22.76 -29.70 40.67
C ASN A 529 23.15 -28.38 41.35
N PRO A 530 22.59 -28.04 42.54
CA PRO A 530 22.95 -26.83 43.28
C PRO A 530 24.43 -26.70 43.65
N SER A 531 25.18 -27.81 43.58
CA SER A 531 26.59 -27.91 43.98
C SER A 531 27.58 -27.81 42.80
N GLU A 532 27.10 -27.78 41.55
CA GLU A 532 27.94 -27.71 40.36
C GLU A 532 28.20 -26.25 39.91
N GLN A 533 29.33 -26.01 39.25
CA GLN A 533 29.71 -24.69 38.76
C GLN A 533 28.89 -24.36 37.49
N LEU A 534 27.84 -23.55 37.67
CA LEU A 534 26.91 -23.18 36.60
C LEU A 534 27.53 -22.15 35.65
N LYS A 535 27.35 -22.34 34.34
CA LYS A 535 27.78 -21.37 33.32
C LYS A 535 26.62 -20.42 32.97
N PRO A 536 26.85 -19.09 32.94
CA PRO A 536 25.79 -18.11 32.62
C PRO A 536 25.05 -18.38 31.30
N GLY A 537 25.75 -18.88 30.27
CA GLY A 537 25.15 -19.18 28.97
C GLY A 537 24.08 -20.28 28.98
N MET A 538 23.98 -21.10 30.04
CA MET A 538 22.97 -22.17 30.12
C MET A 538 21.55 -21.66 30.43
N MET A 539 21.41 -20.41 30.87
CA MET A 539 20.11 -19.82 31.29
C MET A 539 19.78 -18.53 30.54
N MET A 540 20.45 -18.33 29.41
CA MET A 540 20.30 -17.16 28.55
C MET A 540 18.85 -17.06 28.07
N GLY A 541 18.22 -15.90 28.29
CA GLY A 541 16.82 -15.64 27.96
C GLY A 541 15.79 -16.13 28.98
N ILE A 542 16.20 -16.94 29.97
CA ILE A 542 15.35 -17.39 31.08
C ILE A 542 15.48 -16.42 32.27
N LEU A 543 16.71 -16.10 32.66
CA LEU A 543 17.01 -15.21 33.79
C LEU A 543 17.94 -14.07 33.38
N LEU A 544 17.84 -12.94 34.08
CA LEU A 544 18.89 -11.93 34.08
C LEU A 544 20.02 -12.40 35.00
N LEU A 545 21.22 -12.62 34.44
CA LEU A 545 22.40 -13.02 35.19
C LEU A 545 23.46 -11.93 35.15
N LYS A 546 24.19 -11.77 36.25
CA LYS A 546 25.37 -10.91 36.29
C LYS A 546 26.56 -11.73 35.81
N ASP A 547 27.16 -11.32 34.69
CA ASP A 547 28.31 -12.01 34.14
C ASP A 547 29.50 -11.91 35.11
N SER A 548 30.16 -13.03 35.39
CA SER A 548 31.32 -13.10 36.29
C SER A 548 32.63 -12.63 35.64
N GLN A 549 32.55 -11.73 34.64
CA GLN A 549 33.70 -11.25 33.86
C GLN A 549 34.30 -9.93 34.36
N ASP A 550 33.90 -9.41 35.52
CA ASP A 550 34.61 -8.28 36.19
C ASP A 550 35.89 -8.72 36.93
N SER A 551 36.36 -9.95 36.75
CA SER A 551 37.57 -10.47 37.39
C SER A 551 38.73 -10.86 36.46
N GLU A 552 38.65 -10.62 35.15
CA GLU A 552 39.83 -10.73 34.27
C GLU A 552 39.77 -9.73 33.08
N GLN A 553 40.14 -8.46 33.32
CA GLN A 553 41.23 -7.75 32.61
C GLN A 553 41.17 -6.23 32.85
N ALA A 554 42.16 -5.77 33.61
CA ALA A 554 42.77 -4.46 33.50
C ALA A 554 43.76 -4.42 32.32
#